data_AF-A0A848EGC6-F1
#
_entry.id   AF-A0A848EGC6-F1
#
_cell.length_a   1.000
_cell.length_b   1.000
_cell.length_c   1.000
_cell.angle_alpha   90.00
_cell.angle_beta   90.00
_cell.angle_gamma   90.00
#
_symmetry.space_group_name_H-M   'P 1'
#
loop_
_entity.id
_entity.type
_entity.pdbx_description
1 polymer ?
#
loop_
_entity_poly.entity_id
_entity_poly.type
_entity_poly.pdbx_seq_one_letter_code
_entity_poly.pdbx_strand_id
1 'polypeptide(L)'
;MLIRHESGAVPLELRGYTRLPERRMRRGEVFRSSDRGDLVALRVVEGCLRVCHPLHDGRRQITDFLMPDDGIGIDEVRRHNGSIEAVTPARVALLTADTAEAEGESELAQARIGAMQARLFMLGHKNAREKLAAFLLEMSERIAPGEASFRLPMSRYDIADYLCLSPETVCRNFTQMSSDGLISLPDSQTVQILHRAPLEFIGR
;
A
#
# COMPACT_ATOMS: atom_id res chain seq x y z
N MET A 1 1.54 -18.61 11.64
CA MET A 1 1.09 -18.79 10.24
C MET A 1 1.44 -17.49 9.53
N LEU A 2 2.44 -17.49 8.66
CA LEU A 2 2.98 -16.28 8.01
C LEU A 2 1.91 -15.67 7.12
N ILE A 3 1.34 -14.54 7.53
CA ILE A 3 0.52 -13.70 6.66
C ILE A 3 1.50 -13.11 5.64
N ARG A 4 1.43 -13.61 4.40
CA ARG A 4 2.22 -13.08 3.29
C ARG A 4 1.70 -11.67 2.98
N HIS A 5 2.57 -10.67 3.04
CA HIS A 5 2.24 -9.31 2.65
C HIS A 5 1.84 -9.30 1.16
N GLU A 6 0.58 -8.98 0.86
CA GLU A 6 0.05 -8.90 -0.51
C GLU A 6 0.34 -7.56 -1.20
N SER A 7 1.02 -6.63 -0.51
CA SER A 7 1.45 -5.35 -1.06
C SER A 7 2.84 -5.44 -1.69
N GLY A 8 3.03 -4.79 -2.84
CA GLY A 8 4.35 -4.58 -3.42
C GLY A 8 5.24 -3.64 -2.57
N ALA A 9 4.66 -3.01 -1.54
CA ALA A 9 5.38 -2.30 -0.50
C ALA A 9 6.04 -3.29 0.46
N VAL A 10 7.37 -3.32 0.45
CA VAL A 10 8.18 -4.13 1.36
C VAL A 10 8.93 -3.17 2.28
N PRO A 11 9.13 -3.50 3.55
CA PRO A 11 10.07 -2.78 4.40
C PRO A 11 11.39 -2.63 3.65
N LEU A 12 11.84 -1.38 3.49
CA LEU A 12 13.09 -1.13 2.79
C LEU A 12 14.23 -1.26 3.80
N GLU A 13 14.99 -2.34 3.67
CA GLU A 13 16.29 -2.49 4.34
C GLU A 13 17.17 -1.30 3.95
N LEU A 14 17.63 -0.54 4.96
CA LEU A 14 18.46 0.65 4.73
C LEU A 14 19.93 0.30 4.46
N ARG A 15 20.31 -0.98 4.47
CA ARG A 15 21.67 -1.42 4.12
C ARG A 15 21.95 -1.03 2.66
N GLY A 16 23.11 -0.43 2.41
CA GLY A 16 23.42 0.11 1.07
C GLY A 16 22.66 1.38 0.66
N TYR A 17 22.00 2.10 1.58
CA TYR A 17 21.42 3.41 1.30
C TYR A 17 21.87 4.49 2.27
N THR A 18 22.32 5.63 1.72
CA THR A 18 22.54 6.84 2.52
C THR A 18 21.22 7.60 2.69
N ARG A 19 20.83 7.85 3.95
CA ARG A 19 19.63 8.62 4.29
C ARG A 19 19.88 10.12 4.17
N LEU A 20 19.14 10.76 3.28
CA LEU A 20 19.10 12.21 3.12
C LEU A 20 18.05 12.86 4.06
N PRO A 21 18.06 14.20 4.19
CA PRO A 21 17.07 14.93 4.97
C PRO A 21 15.64 14.55 4.58
N GLU A 22 14.76 14.53 5.59
CA GLU A 22 13.38 14.20 5.38
C GLU A 22 12.65 15.29 4.61
N ARG A 23 11.77 14.86 3.71
CA ARG A 23 10.89 15.75 2.96
C ARG A 23 9.48 15.65 3.52
N ARG A 24 8.85 16.81 3.71
CA ARG A 24 7.41 16.91 4.00
C ARG A 24 6.62 17.02 2.70
N MET A 25 5.48 16.36 2.65
CA MET A 25 4.52 16.41 1.54
C MET A 25 3.14 16.80 2.07
N ARG A 26 2.44 17.65 1.32
CA ARG A 26 1.03 17.97 1.60
C ARG A 26 0.11 16.89 1.05
N ARG A 27 -1.10 16.76 1.58
CA ARG A 27 -2.13 15.90 0.99
C ARG A 27 -2.37 16.28 -0.48
N GLY A 28 -2.36 15.29 -1.37
CA GLY A 28 -2.49 15.46 -2.81
C GLY A 28 -1.21 15.92 -3.52
N GLU A 29 -0.11 16.16 -2.79
CA GLU A 29 1.16 16.50 -3.40
C GLU A 29 1.74 15.27 -4.10
N VAL A 30 2.11 15.43 -5.37
CA VAL A 30 2.88 14.44 -6.13
C VAL A 30 4.36 14.64 -5.84
N PHE A 31 5.05 13.56 -5.47
CA PHE A 31 6.48 13.57 -5.27
C PHE A 31 7.20 13.92 -6.58
N ARG A 32 7.90 15.04 -6.57
CA ARG A 32 8.78 15.48 -7.66
C ARG A 32 10.21 15.39 -7.18
N SER A 33 10.96 14.40 -7.67
CA SER A 33 12.42 14.41 -7.53
C SER A 33 12.94 15.65 -8.27
N SER A 34 13.60 16.55 -7.54
CA SER A 34 14.48 17.55 -8.16
C SER A 34 15.63 16.81 -8.83
N ASP A 35 16.20 17.34 -9.91
CA ASP A 35 17.27 16.75 -10.75
C ASP A 35 18.60 16.39 -10.05
N ARG A 36 18.63 16.20 -8.72
CA ARG A 36 19.70 15.48 -8.04
C ARG A 36 19.57 14.00 -8.41
N GLY A 37 20.26 13.63 -9.49
CA GLY A 37 20.22 12.33 -10.16
C GLY A 37 20.67 11.10 -9.35
N ASP A 38 20.80 11.22 -8.03
CA ASP A 38 21.27 10.13 -7.15
C ASP A 38 20.14 9.54 -6.29
N LEU A 39 18.93 10.14 -6.32
CA LEU A 39 17.77 9.66 -5.57
C LEU A 39 17.18 8.40 -6.21
N VAL A 40 17.40 7.25 -5.57
CA VAL A 40 16.95 5.95 -6.09
C VAL A 40 15.69 5.46 -5.40
N ALA A 41 15.46 5.84 -4.14
CA ALA A 41 14.33 5.37 -3.36
C ALA A 41 13.84 6.40 -2.34
N LEU A 42 12.62 6.17 -1.85
CA LEU A 42 12.10 6.84 -0.66
C LEU A 42 11.51 5.83 0.30
N ARG A 43 11.49 6.21 1.58
CA ARG A 43 10.80 5.46 2.64
C ARG A 43 9.82 6.37 3.36
N VAL A 44 8.62 5.88 3.63
CA VAL A 44 7.62 6.62 4.40
C VAL A 44 8.01 6.58 5.87
N VAL A 45 8.14 7.75 6.48
CA VAL A 45 8.36 7.87 7.93
C VAL A 45 7.05 8.14 8.64
N GLU A 46 6.14 8.86 7.99
CA GLU A 46 4.83 9.21 8.53
C GLU A 46 3.84 9.48 7.41
N GLY A 47 2.56 9.22 7.68
CA GLY A 47 1.48 9.41 6.73
C GLY A 47 1.32 8.21 5.79
N CYS A 48 0.60 8.44 4.70
CA CYS A 48 0.32 7.43 3.68
C CYS A 48 0.56 8.03 2.30
N LEU A 49 1.28 7.28 1.46
CA LEU A 49 1.41 7.59 0.04
C LEU A 49 0.67 6.54 -0.78
N ARG A 50 0.43 6.88 -2.04
CA ARG A 50 -0.01 5.93 -3.06
C ARG A 50 0.86 6.01 -4.29
N VAL A 51 0.98 4.90 -5.00
CA VAL A 51 1.59 4.83 -6.33
C VAL A 51 0.47 4.79 -7.36
N CYS A 52 0.52 5.67 -8.35
CA CYS A 52 -0.51 5.82 -9.37
C CYS A 52 0.09 5.76 -10.77
N HIS A 53 -0.53 4.98 -11.64
CA HIS A 53 -0.22 4.94 -13.07
C HIS A 53 -1.38 5.53 -13.87
N PRO A 54 -1.14 6.48 -14.79
CA PRO A 54 -2.19 7.00 -15.65
C PRO A 54 -2.62 5.95 -16.68
N LEU A 55 -3.91 5.93 -16.98
CA LEU A 55 -4.52 5.17 -18.07
C LEU A 55 -4.81 6.10 -19.25
N HIS A 56 -4.92 5.54 -20.47
CA HIS A 56 -5.11 6.31 -21.69
C HIS A 56 -6.44 7.08 -21.76
N ASP A 57 -7.43 6.68 -20.96
CA ASP A 57 -8.76 7.28 -20.88
C ASP A 57 -8.87 8.36 -19.80
N GLY A 58 -7.75 8.77 -19.21
CA GLY A 58 -7.69 9.77 -18.15
C GLY A 58 -8.00 9.23 -16.76
N ARG A 59 -8.31 7.93 -16.63
CA ARG A 59 -8.33 7.27 -15.32
C ARG A 59 -6.91 7.08 -14.80
N ARG A 60 -6.81 6.69 -13.53
CA ARG A 60 -5.58 6.21 -12.92
C ARG A 60 -5.79 4.79 -12.43
N GLN A 61 -4.70 4.07 -12.21
CA GLN A 61 -4.65 2.82 -11.48
C GLN A 61 -3.71 3.00 -10.29
N ILE A 62 -4.22 2.81 -9.09
CA ILE A 62 -3.42 2.73 -7.88
C ILE A 62 -2.79 1.35 -7.82
N THR A 63 -1.46 1.32 -7.85
CA THR A 63 -0.69 0.11 -7.64
C THR A 63 -0.38 -0.02 -6.17
N ASP A 64 0.21 0.91 -5.45
CA ASP A 64 0.55 0.62 -4.05
C ASP A 64 0.03 1.68 -3.09
N PHE A 65 -0.30 1.26 -1.86
CA PHE A 65 -0.35 2.15 -0.72
C PHE A 65 0.92 1.93 0.09
N LEU A 66 1.60 3.01 0.45
CA LEU A 66 2.81 3.00 1.28
C LEU A 66 2.44 3.58 2.65
N MET A 67 2.62 2.77 3.68
CA MET A 67 2.44 3.08 5.10
C MET A 67 3.81 3.36 5.73
N PRO A 68 3.88 3.84 6.99
CA PRO A 68 5.16 4.01 7.67
C PRO A 68 6.02 2.75 7.59
N ASP A 69 7.32 2.97 7.41
CA ASP A 69 8.38 1.97 7.18
C ASP A 69 8.42 1.29 5.80
N ASP A 70 7.39 1.45 4.98
CA ASP A 70 7.45 1.01 3.59
C ASP A 70 8.39 1.90 2.77
N GLY A 71 9.13 1.27 1.84
CA GLY A 71 9.91 2.00 0.86
C GLY A 71 9.64 1.58 -0.57
N ILE A 72 10.02 2.45 -1.50
CA ILE A 72 9.83 2.24 -2.93
C ILE A 72 10.94 2.88 -3.75
N GLY A 73 11.31 2.22 -4.85
CA GLY A 73 12.22 2.74 -5.85
C GLY A 73 11.55 3.85 -6.68
N ILE A 74 12.09 5.06 -6.63
CA ILE A 74 11.56 6.22 -7.35
C ILE A 74 11.69 6.00 -8.86
N ASP A 75 12.83 5.48 -9.30
CA ASP A 75 13.10 5.24 -10.72
C ASP A 75 12.24 4.14 -11.32
N GLU A 76 11.94 3.09 -10.55
CA GLU A 76 11.06 2.00 -10.99
C GLU A 76 9.64 2.52 -11.25
N VAL A 77 9.12 3.37 -10.37
CA VAL A 77 7.81 4.02 -10.55
C VAL A 77 7.84 4.91 -11.80
N ARG A 78 8.89 5.71 -11.99
CA ARG A 78 9.04 6.61 -13.15
C ARG A 78 9.15 5.85 -14.47
N ARG A 79 9.92 4.75 -14.52
CA ARG A 79 10.10 3.90 -15.72
C ARG A 79 8.77 3.37 -16.26
N HIS A 80 7.79 3.17 -15.37
CA HIS A 80 6.44 2.72 -15.73
C HIS A 80 5.43 3.87 -15.78
N ASN A 81 5.90 5.09 -16.04
CA ASN A 81 5.10 6.31 -16.13
C ASN A 81 4.21 6.58 -14.89
N GLY A 82 4.63 6.06 -13.74
CA GLY A 82 3.93 6.18 -12.48
C GLY A 82 4.29 7.46 -11.73
N SER A 83 3.52 7.73 -10.69
CA SER A 83 3.70 8.84 -9.76
C SER A 83 3.49 8.37 -8.33
N ILE A 84 4.15 9.03 -7.38
CA ILE A 84 3.97 8.78 -5.95
C ILE A 84 3.25 10.01 -5.39
N GLU A 85 2.09 9.83 -4.76
CA GLU A 85 1.24 10.92 -4.29
C GLU A 85 0.90 10.75 -2.81
N ALA A 86 0.89 11.84 -2.06
CA ALA A 86 0.51 11.83 -0.65
C ALA A 86 -1.01 11.73 -0.45
N VAL A 87 -1.47 10.64 0.18
CA VAL A 87 -2.88 10.41 0.54
C VAL A 87 -3.26 11.23 1.78
N THR A 88 -2.33 11.33 2.72
CA THR A 88 -2.38 12.21 3.90
C THR A 88 -1.16 13.12 3.91
N PRO A 89 -1.09 14.19 4.74
CA PRO A 89 0.18 14.86 5.00
C PRO A 89 1.22 13.81 5.40
N ALA A 90 2.38 13.84 4.75
CA ALA A 90 3.36 12.76 4.85
C ALA A 90 4.78 13.30 5.05
N ARG A 91 5.62 12.47 5.64
CA ARG A 91 7.05 12.71 5.81
C ARG A 91 7.80 11.50 5.27
N VAL A 92 8.74 11.75 4.37
CA VAL A 92 9.52 10.71 3.71
C VAL A 92 11.00 10.91 3.93
N ALA A 93 11.73 9.83 4.13
CA ALA A 93 13.18 9.80 4.05
C ALA A 93 13.57 9.54 2.59
N LEU A 94 14.48 10.34 2.05
CA LEU A 94 15.01 10.16 0.70
C LEU A 94 16.30 9.35 0.78
N LEU A 95 16.52 8.47 -0.19
CA LEU A 95 17.60 7.50 -0.18
C LEU A 95 18.37 7.56 -1.48
N THR A 96 19.70 7.59 -1.35
CA THR A 96 20.66 7.44 -2.46
C THR A 96 21.34 6.09 -2.34
N ALA A 97 21.65 5.45 -3.46
CA ALA A 97 22.38 4.19 -3.45
C ALA A 97 23.79 4.44 -2.91
N ASP A 98 24.22 3.63 -1.94
CA ASP A 98 25.63 3.50 -1.61
C ASP A 98 26.25 2.47 -2.55
N THR A 99 27.31 2.85 -3.27
CA THR A 99 27.95 1.98 -4.27
C THR A 99 28.67 0.78 -3.66
N ALA A 100 28.65 0.61 -2.34
CA ALA A 100 29.54 -0.28 -1.59
C ALA A 100 28.90 -1.58 -1.08
N GLU A 101 27.57 -1.75 -1.08
CA GLU A 101 26.93 -2.92 -0.47
C GLU A 101 25.80 -3.49 -1.35
N ALA A 102 26.16 -4.48 -2.19
CA ALA A 102 25.23 -5.28 -2.99
C ALA A 102 24.85 -6.62 -2.31
N GLU A 103 25.09 -6.76 -1.00
CA GLU A 103 24.80 -7.97 -0.24
C GLU A 103 23.43 -7.85 0.44
N GLY A 104 22.39 -8.37 -0.23
CA GLY A 104 21.00 -8.36 0.26
C GLY A 104 19.94 -8.24 -0.84
N GLU A 105 20.33 -7.91 -2.08
CA GLU A 105 19.39 -7.67 -3.19
C GLU A 105 18.54 -8.90 -3.55
N SER A 106 19.09 -10.11 -3.41
CA SER A 106 18.42 -11.35 -3.83
C SER A 106 17.20 -11.70 -2.96
N GLU A 107 17.31 -11.62 -1.63
CA GLU A 107 16.19 -11.92 -0.73
C GLU A 107 15.08 -10.87 -0.84
N LEU A 108 15.45 -9.59 -0.94
CA LEU A 108 14.50 -8.50 -1.15
C LEU A 108 13.79 -8.63 -2.51
N ALA A 109 14.52 -9.00 -3.57
CA ALA A 109 13.93 -9.26 -4.88
C ALA A 109 12.95 -10.43 -4.83
N GLN A 110 13.30 -11.53 -4.15
CA GLN A 110 12.40 -12.67 -3.96
C GLN A 110 11.13 -12.28 -3.17
N ALA A 111 11.27 -11.49 -2.10
CA ALA A 111 10.13 -10.98 -1.35
C ALA A 111 9.20 -10.13 -2.22
N ARG A 112 9.76 -9.22 -3.03
CA ARG A 112 9.01 -8.39 -3.98
C ARG A 112 8.28 -9.22 -5.04
N ILE A 113 8.95 -10.23 -5.61
CA ILE A 113 8.32 -11.15 -6.57
C ILE A 113 7.18 -11.91 -5.90
N GLY A 114 7.39 -12.42 -4.69
CA GLY A 114 6.37 -13.14 -3.93
C GLY A 114 5.14 -12.27 -3.63
N ALA A 115 5.35 -11.02 -3.23
CA ALA A 115 4.28 -10.06 -3.01
C ALA A 115 3.52 -9.75 -4.32
N MET A 116 4.22 -9.56 -5.43
CA MET A 116 3.61 -9.33 -6.74
C MET A 116 2.78 -10.53 -7.19
N GLN A 117 3.27 -11.76 -6.98
CA GLN A 117 2.51 -12.98 -7.28
C GLN A 117 1.25 -13.12 -6.42
N ALA A 118 1.35 -12.88 -5.11
CA ALA A 118 0.21 -12.91 -4.21
C ALA A 118 -0.85 -11.89 -4.64
N ARG A 119 -0.41 -10.70 -5.05
CA ARG A 119 -1.29 -9.66 -5.56
C ARG A 119 -1.98 -10.04 -6.86
N LEU A 120 -1.25 -10.61 -7.82
CA LEU A 120 -1.85 -11.09 -9.07
C LEU A 120 -2.90 -12.16 -8.80
N PHE A 121 -2.65 -13.05 -7.84
CA PHE A 121 -3.62 -14.04 -7.40
C PHE A 121 -4.86 -13.38 -6.77
N MET A 122 -4.67 -12.44 -5.84
CA MET A 122 -5.74 -11.66 -5.22
C MET A 122 -6.61 -10.96 -6.29
N LEU A 123 -5.99 -10.31 -7.27
CA LEU A 123 -6.72 -9.57 -8.30
C LEU A 123 -7.42 -10.47 -9.33
N GLY A 124 -6.82 -11.62 -9.67
CA GLY A 124 -7.29 -12.52 -10.74
C GLY A 124 -8.28 -13.59 -10.30
N HIS A 125 -8.22 -14.04 -9.04
CA HIS A 125 -9.00 -15.20 -8.58
C HIS A 125 -10.04 -14.89 -7.50
N LYS A 126 -9.84 -13.85 -6.70
CA LYS A 126 -10.78 -13.52 -5.62
C LYS A 126 -11.97 -12.74 -6.14
N ASN A 127 -13.15 -13.02 -5.59
CA ASN A 127 -14.33 -12.18 -5.79
C ASN A 127 -14.22 -10.87 -4.98
N ALA A 128 -15.14 -9.93 -5.22
CA ALA A 128 -15.08 -8.61 -4.58
C ALA A 128 -15.07 -8.64 -3.05
N ARG A 129 -15.78 -9.60 -2.44
CA ARG A 129 -15.85 -9.75 -0.98
C ARG A 129 -14.54 -10.29 -0.42
N GLU A 130 -13.99 -11.30 -1.07
CA GLU A 130 -12.70 -11.91 -0.72
C GLU A 130 -11.56 -10.89 -0.85
N LYS A 131 -11.52 -10.12 -1.95
CA LYS A 131 -10.57 -9.02 -2.15
C LYS A 131 -10.63 -7.98 -1.03
N LEU A 132 -11.84 -7.56 -0.65
CA LEU A 132 -12.01 -6.58 0.41
C LEU A 132 -11.60 -7.13 1.79
N ALA A 133 -11.92 -8.39 2.07
CA ALA A 133 -11.52 -9.04 3.33
C ALA A 133 -10.00 -9.13 3.43
N ALA A 134 -9.34 -9.59 2.37
CA ALA A 134 -7.88 -9.66 2.29
C ALA A 134 -7.24 -8.28 2.50
N PHE A 135 -7.75 -7.25 1.81
CA PHE A 135 -7.31 -5.86 1.99
C PHE A 135 -7.46 -5.36 3.43
N LEU A 136 -8.60 -5.61 4.07
CA LEU A 136 -8.82 -5.16 5.46
C LEU A 136 -7.89 -5.85 6.45
N LEU A 137 -7.63 -7.14 6.27
CA LEU A 137 -6.68 -7.88 7.08
C LEU A 137 -5.25 -7.33 6.88
N GLU A 138 -4.84 -7.13 5.63
CA GLU A 138 -3.54 -6.54 5.28
C GLU A 138 -3.37 -5.16 5.93
N MET A 139 -4.36 -4.28 5.79
CA MET A 139 -4.33 -2.94 6.38
C MET A 139 -4.34 -2.97 7.91
N SER A 140 -5.04 -3.92 8.54
CA SER A 140 -5.05 -4.05 9.99
C SER A 140 -3.64 -4.35 10.54
N GLU A 141 -2.91 -5.25 9.88
CA GLU A 141 -1.53 -5.58 10.26
C GLU A 141 -0.56 -4.43 9.99
N ARG A 142 -0.76 -3.67 8.90
CA ARG A 142 0.15 -2.60 8.50
C ARG A 142 -0.08 -1.29 9.28
N ILE A 143 -1.30 -0.98 9.66
CA ILE A 143 -1.66 0.31 10.28
C ILE A 143 -1.68 0.20 11.81
N ALA A 144 -2.23 -0.89 12.36
CA ALA A 144 -2.38 -1.08 13.79
C ALA A 144 -2.20 -2.56 14.17
N PRO A 145 -0.97 -3.10 14.06
CA PRO A 145 -0.72 -4.51 14.34
C PRO A 145 -1.16 -4.89 15.75
N GLY A 146 -1.94 -5.96 15.85
CA GLY A 146 -2.51 -6.44 17.12
C GLY A 146 -3.75 -5.68 17.60
N GLU A 147 -4.16 -4.60 16.94
CA GLU A 147 -5.39 -3.88 17.27
C GLU A 147 -6.58 -4.36 16.42
N ALA A 148 -7.77 -4.31 17.01
CA ALA A 148 -9.01 -4.66 16.30
C ALA A 148 -9.56 -3.48 15.48
N SER A 149 -9.15 -2.24 15.77
CA SER A 149 -9.68 -1.02 15.16
C SER A 149 -8.56 -0.22 14.51
N PHE A 150 -8.77 0.22 13.27
CA PHE A 150 -7.77 1.00 12.54
C PHE A 150 -8.46 1.97 11.58
N ARG A 151 -7.77 3.07 11.27
CA ARG A 151 -8.27 4.10 10.35
C ARG A 151 -7.59 3.95 9.00
N LEU A 152 -8.40 3.76 7.95
CA LEU A 152 -7.93 3.74 6.56
C LEU A 152 -7.65 5.18 6.10
N PRO A 153 -6.40 5.54 5.75
CA PRO A 153 -6.06 6.89 5.31
C PRO A 153 -6.63 7.22 3.93
N MET A 154 -6.81 6.20 3.08
CA MET A 154 -7.31 6.29 1.72
C MET A 154 -8.84 6.32 1.65
N SER A 155 -9.37 6.82 0.53
CA SER A 155 -10.82 6.86 0.29
C SER A 155 -11.36 5.53 -0.22
N ARG A 156 -12.70 5.33 -0.18
CA ARG A 156 -13.34 4.17 -0.82
C ARG A 156 -13.10 4.10 -2.33
N TYR A 157 -12.96 5.25 -2.99
CA TYR A 157 -12.58 5.33 -4.40
C TYR A 157 -11.16 4.79 -4.63
N ASP A 158 -10.22 5.15 -3.75
CA ASP A 158 -8.85 4.66 -3.86
C ASP A 158 -8.76 3.16 -3.59
N ILE A 159 -9.54 2.65 -2.63
CA ILE A 159 -9.65 1.20 -2.36
C ILE A 159 -10.23 0.47 -3.57
N ALA A 160 -11.28 1.02 -4.18
CA ALA A 160 -11.90 0.44 -5.37
C ALA A 160 -10.91 0.36 -6.53
N ASP A 161 -10.19 1.45 -6.78
CA ASP A 161 -9.15 1.50 -7.80
C ASP A 161 -8.05 0.47 -7.52
N TYR A 162 -7.52 0.41 -6.29
CA TYR A 162 -6.49 -0.56 -5.89
C TYR A 162 -6.91 -2.02 -6.05
N LEU A 163 -8.18 -2.35 -5.79
CA LEU A 163 -8.72 -3.72 -5.87
C LEU A 163 -9.29 -4.09 -7.26
N CYS A 164 -9.20 -3.18 -8.23
CA CYS A 164 -9.84 -3.30 -9.54
C CYS A 164 -11.36 -3.58 -9.41
N LEU A 165 -12.04 -2.81 -8.55
CA LEU A 165 -13.47 -2.87 -8.29
C LEU A 165 -14.14 -1.51 -8.57
N SER A 166 -15.46 -1.50 -8.64
CA SER A 166 -16.21 -0.23 -8.65
C SER A 166 -16.35 0.33 -7.23
N PRO A 167 -16.39 1.66 -7.03
CA PRO A 167 -16.67 2.26 -5.73
C PRO A 167 -17.97 1.76 -5.09
N GLU A 168 -19.03 1.59 -5.90
CA GLU A 168 -20.31 1.03 -5.46
C GLU A 168 -20.15 -0.40 -4.95
N THR A 169 -19.33 -1.21 -5.62
CA THR A 169 -19.05 -2.60 -5.23
C THR A 169 -18.30 -2.64 -3.90
N VAL A 170 -17.33 -1.76 -3.69
CA VAL A 170 -16.60 -1.64 -2.42
C VAL A 170 -17.55 -1.21 -1.29
N CYS A 171 -18.33 -0.15 -1.50
CA CYS A 171 -19.29 0.34 -0.50
C CYS A 171 -20.35 -0.71 -0.14
N ARG A 172 -20.86 -1.46 -1.13
CA ARG A 172 -21.81 -2.56 -0.90
C ARG A 172 -21.19 -3.67 -0.06
N ASN A 173 -19.95 -4.07 -0.35
CA ASN A 173 -19.27 -5.12 0.43
C ASN A 173 -18.94 -4.65 1.85
N PHE A 174 -18.53 -3.39 2.06
CA PHE A 174 -18.38 -2.82 3.40
C PHE A 174 -19.68 -2.92 4.21
N THR A 175 -20.79 -2.50 3.60
CA THR A 175 -22.11 -2.55 4.24
C THR A 175 -22.50 -3.99 4.56
N GLN A 176 -22.33 -4.92 3.63
CA GLN A 176 -22.68 -6.32 3.83
C GLN A 176 -21.82 -6.96 4.92
N MET A 177 -20.49 -6.76 4.92
CA MET A 177 -19.61 -7.28 5.99
C MET A 177 -19.97 -6.71 7.36
N SER A 178 -20.44 -5.45 7.42
CA SER A 178 -20.92 -4.87 8.66
C SER A 178 -22.25 -5.47 9.12
N SER A 179 -23.21 -5.64 8.22
CA SER A 179 -24.48 -6.32 8.50
C SER A 179 -24.30 -7.77 8.92
N ASP A 180 -23.29 -8.45 8.38
CA ASP A 180 -22.94 -9.83 8.73
C ASP A 180 -22.16 -9.94 10.06
N GLY A 181 -21.91 -8.81 10.73
CA GLY A 181 -21.21 -8.76 12.02
C GLY A 181 -19.71 -9.05 11.94
N LEU A 182 -19.11 -9.05 10.74
CA LEU A 182 -17.67 -9.28 10.58
C LEU A 182 -16.84 -8.06 10.99
N ILE A 183 -17.36 -6.88 10.67
CA ILE A 183 -16.74 -5.59 10.96
C ILE A 183 -17.77 -4.59 11.52
N SER A 184 -17.28 -3.56 12.19
CA SER A 184 -18.03 -2.35 12.50
C SER A 184 -17.38 -1.15 11.79
N LEU A 185 -18.20 -0.15 11.46
CA LEU A 185 -17.78 1.08 10.78
C LEU A 185 -18.18 2.28 11.65
N PRO A 186 -17.38 2.64 12.69
CA PRO A 186 -17.69 3.81 13.53
C PRO A 186 -17.80 5.12 12.74
N ASP A 187 -17.03 5.23 11.66
CA ASP A 187 -17.12 6.31 10.68
C ASP A 187 -16.71 5.81 9.28
N SER A 188 -16.67 6.70 8.29
CA SER A 188 -16.41 6.34 6.89
C SER A 188 -14.99 5.82 6.62
N GLN A 189 -14.02 6.09 7.51
CA GLN A 189 -12.61 5.70 7.39
C GLN A 189 -12.17 4.71 8.47
N THR A 190 -12.86 4.64 9.60
CA THR A 190 -12.53 3.71 10.69
C THR A 190 -13.18 2.35 10.45
N VAL A 191 -12.38 1.29 10.55
CA VAL A 191 -12.85 -0.10 10.48
C VAL A 191 -12.45 -0.80 11.77
N GLN A 192 -13.42 -1.50 12.37
CA GLN A 192 -13.16 -2.39 13.49
C GLN A 192 -13.47 -3.83 13.09
N ILE A 193 -12.50 -4.73 13.17
CA ILE A 193 -12.68 -6.16 12.94
C ILE A 193 -13.30 -6.78 14.20
N LEU A 194 -14.52 -7.28 14.09
CA LEU A 194 -15.25 -7.92 15.19
C LEU A 194 -14.91 -9.41 15.28
N HIS A 195 -14.82 -10.07 14.12
CA HIS A 195 -14.55 -11.50 14.03
C HIS A 195 -13.44 -11.79 13.01
N ARG A 196 -12.20 -11.81 13.49
CA ARG A 196 -11.01 -11.99 12.66
C ARG A 196 -10.95 -13.35 11.96
N ALA A 197 -11.18 -14.46 12.65
CA ALA A 197 -11.04 -15.79 12.03
C ALA A 197 -12.02 -16.02 10.85
N PRO A 198 -13.32 -15.67 10.94
CA PRO A 198 -14.20 -15.69 9.77
C PRO A 198 -13.76 -14.75 8.65
N LEU A 199 -13.25 -13.56 8.97
CA LEU A 199 -12.75 -12.61 7.97
C LEU A 199 -11.51 -13.16 7.25
N GLU A 200 -10.59 -13.81 7.97
CA GLU A 200 -9.43 -14.52 7.41
C GLU A 200 -9.84 -15.68 6.51
N PHE A 201 -10.90 -16.40 6.86
CA PHE A 201 -11.43 -17.45 5.99
C PHE A 201 -11.96 -16.89 4.67
N ILE A 202 -12.66 -15.76 4.70
CA ILE A 202 -13.15 -15.06 3.49
C ILE A 202 -11.97 -14.46 2.71
N GLY A 203 -10.95 -13.95 3.38
CA GLY A 203 -9.79 -13.33 2.74
C GLY A 203 -8.80 -14.31 2.12
N ARG A 204 -8.97 -15.63 2.29
CA ARG A 204 -8.08 -16.67 1.76
C ARG A 204 -8.19 -16.90 0.27
#